data_AF-A0A1I4PLX3-F1
#
_entry.id   AF-A0A1I4PLX3-F1
#
_cell.length_a   1.000
_cell.length_b   1.000
_cell.length_c   1.000
_cell.angle_alpha   90.00
_cell.angle_beta   90.00
_cell.angle_gamma   90.00
#
_symmetry.space_group_name_H-M   'P 1'
#
loop_
_entity.id
_entity.type
_entity.pdbx_description
1 polymer ?
#
loop_
_entity_poly.entity_id
_entity_poly.type
_entity_poly.pdbx_seq_one_letter_code
_entity_poly.pdbx_strand_id
1 'polypeptide(L)'
;MASPQVEKGYIRIANDLWNEILRRDFSKRQMNLILFIWRLSYGTGQKDCIVNRFNQFEIAGVYKNDIKKELKFLRECSVLEWDEESMTFSINKDYHLWQVSPNKNWDGDKFKDLIHLNLNRKKVGETLTSDNEKVSKTLTKNRKKVSNSLTEKDQKVSKIPTTNKSSVSKTLTFISKTVSKTLTMKLVKYQPSDDGKSIVISDSSSLKTLLKTLIIKDIKECSSSNRDNYFAEVMKFYQQNLQKNVSESTFNYELIEQWYGEFGYDLLLAAMKLSAKAEVQGVKFVESVLFNWQEAGVKTLDDARLYEKQFKEIRKRRTYQPKNYGSNKKDITPDWYIKQKEEQRKKEQERKGQQSSEEERKRTAEEADRMLEEYLKQQNN
;
A
#
# COMPACT_ATOMS: atom_id res chain seq x y z
N MET A 1 4.37 -45.02 -2.49
CA MET A 1 3.47 -44.15 -1.68
C MET A 1 2.09 -44.25 -2.26
N ALA A 2 1.04 -44.38 -1.45
CA ALA A 2 -0.33 -44.39 -1.95
C ALA A 2 -0.67 -43.02 -2.54
N SER A 3 -1.15 -42.98 -3.79
CA SER A 3 -1.67 -41.78 -4.42
C SER A 3 -3.12 -41.61 -3.98
N PRO A 4 -3.46 -40.68 -3.08
CA PRO A 4 -4.84 -40.46 -2.67
C PRO A 4 -5.66 -40.01 -3.87
N GLN A 5 -6.75 -40.72 -4.16
CA GLN A 5 -7.65 -40.40 -5.26
C GLN A 5 -8.69 -39.36 -4.82
N VAL A 6 -9.01 -38.41 -5.71
CA VAL A 6 -10.01 -37.35 -5.48
C VAL A 6 -11.46 -37.86 -5.55
N GLU A 7 -11.66 -39.13 -5.94
CA GLU A 7 -12.98 -39.77 -6.05
C GLU A 7 -13.75 -39.77 -4.73
N LYS A 8 -13.05 -39.82 -3.59
CA LYS A 8 -13.64 -39.75 -2.24
C LYS A 8 -13.92 -38.31 -1.77
N GLY A 9 -13.89 -37.35 -2.70
CA GLY A 9 -14.11 -35.93 -2.45
C GLY A 9 -12.82 -35.16 -2.23
N TYR A 10 -12.93 -33.84 -2.40
CA TYR A 10 -11.86 -32.88 -2.17
C TYR A 10 -12.43 -31.63 -1.52
N ILE A 11 -11.59 -30.88 -0.81
CA ILE A 11 -12.01 -29.62 -0.18
C ILE A 11 -11.71 -28.50 -1.18
N ARG A 12 -12.75 -27.83 -1.67
CA ARG A 12 -12.61 -26.71 -2.62
C ARG A 12 -12.54 -25.39 -1.87
N ILE A 13 -11.32 -24.87 -1.68
CA ILE A 13 -11.07 -23.58 -1.01
C ILE A 13 -10.50 -22.59 -2.03
N ALA A 14 -10.91 -21.32 -1.92
CA ALA A 14 -10.35 -20.26 -2.74
C ALA A 14 -8.90 -19.97 -2.33
N ASN A 15 -8.01 -19.82 -3.33
CA ASN A 15 -6.60 -19.52 -3.07
C ASN A 15 -6.42 -18.23 -2.27
N ASP A 16 -7.28 -17.22 -2.47
CA ASP A 16 -7.22 -15.96 -1.74
C ASP A 16 -7.42 -16.16 -0.24
N LEU A 17 -8.40 -16.99 0.14
CA LEU A 17 -8.67 -17.32 1.53
C LEU A 17 -7.52 -18.13 2.15
N TRP A 18 -6.96 -19.06 1.37
CA TRP A 18 -5.80 -19.85 1.80
C TRP A 18 -4.55 -18.96 2.01
N ASN A 19 -4.31 -18.01 1.10
CA ASN A 19 -3.21 -17.07 1.19
C ASN A 19 -3.34 -16.16 2.41
N GLU A 20 -4.54 -15.69 2.73
CA GLU A 20 -4.78 -14.86 3.92
C GLU A 20 -4.55 -15.63 5.23
N ILE A 21 -4.82 -16.94 5.25
CA ILE A 21 -4.44 -17.78 6.39
C ILE A 21 -2.91 -17.90 6.53
N LEU A 22 -2.19 -18.11 5.42
CA LEU A 22 -0.73 -18.18 5.44
C LEU A 22 -0.06 -16.86 5.81
N ARG A 23 -0.69 -15.75 5.44
CA ARG A 23 -0.22 -14.39 5.71
C ARG A 23 -0.29 -14.00 7.18
N ARG A 24 -1.21 -14.59 7.94
CA ARG A 24 -1.52 -14.20 9.33
C ARG A 24 -0.93 -15.18 10.34
N ASP A 25 -0.71 -14.70 11.56
CA ASP A 25 -0.01 -15.44 12.61
C ASP A 25 -0.92 -16.31 13.47
N PHE A 26 -1.67 -17.22 12.85
CA PHE A 26 -2.50 -18.17 13.60
C PHE A 26 -1.68 -19.15 14.43
N SER A 27 -2.11 -19.39 15.67
CA SER A 27 -1.53 -20.45 16.49
C SER A 27 -1.82 -21.82 15.87
N LYS A 28 -0.98 -22.82 16.18
CA LYS A 28 -1.21 -24.20 15.69
C LYS A 28 -2.60 -24.74 16.08
N ARG A 29 -3.11 -24.36 17.26
CA ARG A 29 -4.44 -24.74 17.73
C ARG A 29 -5.53 -24.07 16.89
N GLN A 30 -5.40 -22.76 16.64
CA GLN A 30 -6.35 -21.99 15.83
C GLN A 30 -6.39 -22.51 14.39
N MET A 31 -5.22 -22.78 13.80
CA MET A 31 -5.10 -23.38 12.47
C MET A 31 -5.84 -24.72 12.41
N ASN A 32 -5.62 -25.61 13.40
CA ASN A 32 -6.31 -26.90 13.44
C ASN A 32 -7.83 -26.75 13.54
N LEU A 33 -8.32 -25.79 14.34
CA LEU A 33 -9.75 -25.50 14.43
C LEU A 33 -10.30 -25.00 13.09
N ILE A 34 -9.62 -24.05 12.43
CA ILE A 34 -10.03 -23.52 11.13
C ILE A 34 -10.07 -24.63 10.07
N LEU A 35 -9.01 -25.45 9.98
CA LEU A 35 -8.94 -26.57 9.05
C LEU A 35 -10.04 -27.61 9.33
N PHE A 36 -10.35 -27.85 10.60
CA PHE A 36 -11.43 -28.76 10.99
C PHE A 36 -12.79 -28.21 10.56
N ILE A 37 -13.05 -26.91 10.79
CA ILE A 37 -14.28 -26.24 10.34
C ILE A 37 -14.38 -26.29 8.81
N TRP A 38 -13.28 -26.06 8.07
CA TRP A 38 -13.27 -26.23 6.62
C TRP A 38 -13.56 -27.64 6.16
N ARG A 39 -13.06 -28.65 6.87
CA ARG A 39 -13.37 -30.05 6.55
C ARG A 39 -14.85 -30.37 6.76
N LEU A 40 -15.50 -29.78 7.75
CA LEU A 40 -16.91 -29.98 8.05
C LEU A 40 -17.84 -29.14 7.17
N SER A 41 -17.43 -27.94 6.78
CA SER A 41 -18.18 -27.03 5.89
C SER A 41 -17.86 -27.33 4.42
N TYR A 42 -16.78 -26.75 3.88
CA TYR A 42 -16.41 -26.89 2.47
C TYR A 42 -16.18 -28.34 2.04
N GLY A 43 -15.73 -29.21 2.96
CA GLY A 43 -15.59 -30.64 2.69
C GLY A 43 -16.91 -31.41 2.55
N THR A 44 -18.04 -30.85 3.02
CA THR A 44 -19.39 -31.37 2.78
C THR A 44 -20.14 -30.58 1.70
N GLY A 45 -19.52 -29.54 1.14
CA GLY A 45 -20.12 -28.63 0.15
C GLY A 45 -20.97 -27.51 0.76
N GLN A 46 -21.02 -27.39 2.09
CA GLN A 46 -21.73 -26.34 2.81
C GLN A 46 -20.83 -25.15 3.16
N LYS A 47 -21.42 -23.98 3.41
CA LYS A 47 -20.66 -22.76 3.77
C LYS A 47 -20.46 -22.62 5.27
N ASP A 48 -21.34 -23.25 6.02
CA ASP A 48 -21.44 -23.35 7.46
C ASP A 48 -21.28 -24.82 7.88
N CYS A 49 -21.05 -25.04 9.17
CA CYS A 49 -21.08 -26.36 9.76
C CYS A 49 -21.73 -26.31 11.15
N ILE A 50 -22.42 -27.38 11.51
CA ILE A 50 -23.04 -27.53 12.83
C ILE A 50 -22.11 -28.40 13.68
N VAL A 51 -21.78 -27.93 14.88
CA VAL A 51 -21.03 -28.71 15.87
C VAL A 51 -21.76 -28.66 17.20
N ASN A 52 -22.46 -29.76 17.53
CA ASN A 52 -23.37 -29.84 18.67
C ASN A 52 -22.68 -29.53 20.02
N ARG A 53 -21.39 -29.84 20.17
CA ARG A 53 -20.63 -29.62 21.41
C ARG A 53 -19.18 -29.23 21.14
N PHE A 54 -18.65 -28.28 21.92
CA PHE A 54 -17.24 -27.89 21.83
C PHE A 54 -16.26 -29.05 21.99
N ASN A 55 -16.62 -30.08 22.77
CA ASN A 55 -15.77 -31.25 22.96
C ASN A 55 -15.50 -32.01 21.66
N GLN A 56 -16.33 -31.85 20.62
CA GLN A 56 -16.11 -32.50 19.31
C GLN A 56 -14.87 -31.95 18.59
N PHE A 57 -14.45 -30.71 18.90
CA PHE A 57 -13.21 -30.14 18.36
C PHE A 57 -11.94 -30.81 18.95
N GLU A 58 -12.07 -31.68 19.96
CA GLU A 58 -10.97 -32.52 20.44
C GLU A 58 -10.43 -33.46 19.35
N ILE A 59 -11.28 -33.82 18.38
CA ILE A 59 -10.91 -34.61 17.19
C ILE A 59 -9.84 -33.87 16.34
N ALA A 60 -9.84 -32.53 16.36
CA ALA A 60 -8.83 -31.72 15.70
C ALA A 60 -7.49 -31.66 16.47
N GLY A 61 -7.38 -32.35 17.61
CA GLY A 61 -6.18 -32.39 18.44
C GLY A 61 -5.99 -31.16 19.34
N VAL A 62 -7.10 -30.55 19.78
CA VAL A 62 -7.10 -29.38 20.68
C VAL A 62 -7.69 -29.77 22.04
N TYR A 63 -7.06 -29.34 23.13
CA TYR A 63 -7.54 -29.63 24.50
C TYR A 63 -8.84 -28.88 24.81
N LYS A 64 -9.77 -29.55 25.51
CA LYS A 64 -11.12 -29.04 25.86
C LYS A 64 -11.12 -27.63 26.46
N ASN A 65 -10.16 -27.37 27.35
CA ASN A 65 -10.04 -26.09 28.07
C ASN A 65 -9.64 -24.92 27.15
N ASP A 66 -8.97 -25.21 26.04
CA ASP A 66 -8.48 -24.20 25.11
C ASP A 66 -9.46 -23.97 23.97
N ILE A 67 -10.23 -24.99 23.54
CA ILE A 67 -11.18 -24.88 22.42
C ILE A 67 -12.08 -23.64 22.56
N LYS A 68 -12.72 -23.46 23.72
CA LYS A 68 -13.64 -22.32 23.94
C LYS A 68 -12.92 -20.97 23.91
N LYS A 69 -11.67 -20.91 24.39
CA LYS A 69 -10.86 -19.68 24.39
C LYS A 69 -10.46 -19.31 22.97
N GLU A 70 -9.98 -20.29 22.20
CA GLU A 70 -9.55 -20.09 20.82
C GLU A 70 -10.73 -19.74 19.90
N LEU A 71 -11.90 -20.37 20.07
CA LEU A 71 -13.11 -20.03 19.30
C LEU A 71 -13.61 -18.61 19.60
N LYS A 72 -13.56 -18.18 20.87
CA LYS A 72 -13.87 -16.79 21.25
C LYS A 72 -12.88 -15.81 20.62
N PHE A 73 -11.59 -16.11 20.68
CA PHE A 73 -10.55 -15.29 20.05
C PHE A 73 -10.77 -15.16 18.53
N LEU A 74 -11.07 -16.27 17.83
CA LEU A 74 -11.34 -16.25 16.39
C LEU A 74 -12.60 -15.43 16.04
N ARG A 75 -13.60 -15.42 16.92
CA ARG A 75 -14.79 -14.57 16.81
C ARG A 75 -14.46 -13.09 17.00
N GLU A 76 -13.69 -12.75 18.04
CA GLU A 76 -13.23 -11.38 18.30
C GLU A 76 -12.39 -10.83 17.14
N CYS A 77 -11.51 -11.67 16.59
CA CYS A 77 -10.73 -11.34 15.40
C CYS A 77 -11.55 -11.31 14.09
N SER A 78 -12.87 -11.51 14.15
CA SER A 78 -13.79 -11.53 12.99
C SER A 78 -13.42 -12.55 11.89
N VAL A 79 -12.67 -13.59 12.24
CA VAL A 79 -12.29 -14.69 11.33
C VAL A 79 -13.41 -15.73 11.27
N LEU A 80 -14.07 -15.96 12.40
CA LEU A 80 -15.11 -16.96 12.57
C LEU A 80 -16.43 -16.29 12.96
N GLU A 81 -17.47 -16.57 12.20
CA GLU A 81 -18.85 -16.31 12.58
C GLU A 81 -19.36 -17.52 13.34
N TRP A 82 -19.73 -17.29 14.59
CA TRP A 82 -20.25 -18.33 15.48
C TRP A 82 -21.57 -17.85 16.06
N ASP A 83 -22.65 -18.56 15.72
CA ASP A 83 -23.96 -18.40 16.33
C ASP A 83 -24.10 -19.33 17.54
N GLU A 84 -24.41 -18.75 18.70
CA GLU A 84 -24.52 -19.50 19.97
C GLU A 84 -25.83 -20.28 20.07
N GLU A 85 -26.90 -19.83 19.41
CA GLU A 85 -28.21 -20.47 19.47
C GLU A 85 -28.24 -21.73 18.60
N SER A 86 -27.75 -21.61 17.36
CA SER A 86 -27.77 -22.71 16.40
C SER A 86 -26.52 -23.60 16.47
N MET A 87 -25.50 -23.23 17.24
CA MET A 87 -24.17 -23.87 17.25
C MET A 87 -23.61 -24.08 15.82
N THR A 88 -23.87 -23.08 14.97
CA THR A 88 -23.38 -23.02 13.60
C THR A 88 -22.09 -22.20 13.56
N PHE A 89 -21.14 -22.73 12.82
CA PHE A 89 -19.83 -22.14 12.63
C PHE A 89 -19.61 -21.90 11.15
N SER A 90 -19.28 -20.67 10.77
CA SER A 90 -18.91 -20.34 9.41
C SER A 90 -17.69 -19.43 9.41
N ILE A 91 -16.84 -19.55 8.39
CA ILE A 91 -15.66 -18.70 8.29
C ILE A 91 -16.02 -17.46 7.49
N ASN A 92 -15.74 -16.30 8.08
CA ASN A 92 -16.00 -15.02 7.46
C ASN A 92 -15.12 -14.88 6.21
N LYS A 93 -15.76 -14.64 5.06
CA LYS A 93 -15.06 -14.52 3.77
C LYS A 93 -14.48 -13.13 3.56
N ASP A 94 -14.95 -12.14 4.31
CA ASP A 94 -14.45 -10.77 4.26
C ASP A 94 -13.14 -10.67 5.06
N TYR A 95 -12.09 -11.25 4.50
CA TYR A 95 -10.74 -11.29 5.10
C TYR A 95 -10.15 -9.90 5.40
N HIS A 96 -10.69 -8.83 4.80
CA HIS A 96 -10.33 -7.45 5.12
C HIS A 96 -10.69 -7.05 6.55
N LEU A 97 -11.71 -7.69 7.14
CA LEU A 97 -12.17 -7.41 8.51
C LEU A 97 -11.40 -8.22 9.56
N TRP A 98 -10.61 -9.21 9.15
CA TRP A 98 -9.90 -10.06 10.09
C TRP A 98 -8.84 -9.25 10.85
N GLN A 99 -8.91 -9.28 12.18
CA GLN A 99 -8.02 -8.55 13.10
C GLN A 99 -6.95 -9.47 13.68
N VAL A 100 -6.25 -10.21 12.81
CA VAL A 100 -5.13 -11.09 13.18
C VAL A 100 -3.84 -10.47 12.69
N SER A 101 -2.80 -10.52 13.52
CA SER A 101 -1.51 -9.91 13.20
C SER A 101 -0.90 -10.56 11.95
N PRO A 102 -0.31 -9.77 11.05
CA PRO A 102 0.44 -10.33 9.93
C PRO A 102 1.68 -11.09 10.43
N ASN A 103 2.02 -12.20 9.79
CA ASN A 103 3.25 -12.92 10.06
C ASN A 103 4.46 -12.02 9.70
N LYS A 104 5.40 -11.89 10.64
CA LYS A 104 6.59 -11.03 10.51
C LYS A 104 7.45 -11.34 9.28
N ASN A 105 7.46 -12.60 8.85
CA ASN A 105 8.30 -13.05 7.74
C ASN A 105 7.54 -13.11 6.41
N TRP A 106 6.31 -12.59 6.35
CA TRP A 106 5.51 -12.63 5.14
C TRP A 106 6.00 -11.60 4.11
N ASP A 107 6.43 -12.09 2.95
CA ASP A 107 6.81 -11.27 1.79
C ASP A 107 5.93 -11.68 0.60
N GLY A 108 5.00 -10.79 0.25
CA GLY A 108 4.02 -11.05 -0.79
C GLY A 108 4.62 -11.17 -2.19
N ASP A 109 5.74 -10.51 -2.46
CA ASP A 109 6.37 -10.53 -3.78
C ASP A 109 7.22 -11.78 -3.96
N LYS A 110 7.99 -12.16 -2.92
CA LYS A 110 8.66 -13.48 -2.91
C LYS A 110 7.64 -14.63 -3.04
N PHE A 111 6.48 -14.53 -2.40
CA PHE A 111 5.44 -15.54 -2.51
C PHE A 111 4.88 -15.65 -3.95
N LYS A 112 4.64 -14.52 -4.62
CA LYS A 112 4.23 -14.51 -6.04
C LYS A 112 5.29 -15.12 -6.95
N ASP A 113 6.56 -14.77 -6.74
CA ASP A 113 7.68 -15.34 -7.50
C ASP A 113 7.73 -16.87 -7.35
N LEU A 114 7.51 -17.39 -6.13
CA LEU A 114 7.39 -18.83 -5.88
C LEU A 114 6.21 -19.47 -6.61
N ILE A 115 5.04 -18.81 -6.65
CA ILE A 115 3.89 -19.29 -7.44
C ILE A 115 4.25 -19.35 -8.92
N HIS A 116 4.86 -18.29 -9.47
CA HIS A 116 5.28 -18.25 -10.87
C HIS A 116 6.29 -19.36 -11.22
N LEU A 117 7.26 -19.63 -10.35
CA LEU A 117 8.20 -20.73 -10.50
C LEU A 117 7.50 -22.10 -10.57
N ASN A 118 6.53 -22.34 -9.69
CA ASN A 118 5.78 -23.61 -9.66
C ASN A 118 4.86 -23.78 -10.87
N LEU A 119 4.22 -22.69 -11.34
CA LEU A 119 3.41 -22.72 -12.56
C LEU A 119 4.25 -23.05 -13.81
N ASN A 120 5.48 -22.55 -13.86
CA ASN A 120 6.41 -22.82 -14.98
C ASN A 120 6.86 -24.29 -14.99
N ARG A 121 7.03 -24.93 -13.83
CA ARG A 121 7.37 -26.37 -13.75
C ARG A 121 6.33 -27.25 -14.45
N LYS A 122 5.05 -26.91 -14.35
CA LYS A 122 3.97 -27.66 -15.00
C LYS A 122 4.07 -27.62 -16.53
N LYS A 123 4.41 -26.45 -17.10
CA LYS A 123 4.57 -26.28 -18.56
C LYS A 123 5.69 -27.12 -19.15
N VAL A 124 6.78 -27.33 -18.40
CA VAL A 124 7.92 -28.14 -18.86
C VAL A 124 7.59 -29.64 -18.88
N GLY A 125 6.63 -30.10 -18.06
CA GLY A 125 6.19 -31.49 -18.03
C GLY A 125 5.24 -31.90 -19.16
N GLU A 126 4.48 -30.95 -19.74
CA GLU A 126 3.56 -31.21 -20.85
C GLU A 126 4.26 -31.27 -22.23
N THR A 127 5.52 -30.83 -22.34
CA THR A 127 6.27 -30.76 -23.62
C THR A 127 7.13 -31.98 -23.95
N LEU A 128 7.02 -33.12 -23.25
CA LEU A 128 7.89 -34.29 -23.47
C LEU A 128 7.19 -35.57 -23.97
N THR A 129 6.03 -35.44 -24.62
CA THR A 129 5.45 -36.55 -25.41
C THR A 129 4.89 -36.05 -26.74
N SER A 130 5.77 -35.70 -27.67
CA SER A 130 5.59 -36.03 -29.09
C SER A 130 6.91 -35.74 -29.82
N ASP A 131 7.53 -36.78 -30.36
CA ASP A 131 8.65 -36.65 -31.27
C ASP A 131 8.25 -35.82 -32.49
N ASN A 132 8.85 -34.64 -32.65
CA ASN A 132 9.44 -34.22 -33.92
C ASN A 132 10.26 -32.94 -33.75
N GLU A 133 11.56 -33.17 -33.62
CA GLU A 133 12.64 -32.46 -34.32
C GLU A 133 12.35 -31.04 -34.84
N LYS A 134 12.64 -30.04 -34.00
CA LYS A 134 13.29 -28.79 -34.44
C LYS A 134 14.11 -28.20 -33.30
N VAL A 135 15.27 -28.82 -33.08
CA VAL A 135 16.33 -28.22 -32.26
C VAL A 135 17.16 -27.29 -33.13
N SER A 136 17.05 -26.00 -32.87
CA SER A 136 18.14 -25.02 -32.91
C SER A 136 17.54 -23.66 -32.51
N LYS A 137 18.08 -22.86 -31.59
CA LYS A 137 19.35 -22.86 -30.86
C LYS A 137 19.16 -22.12 -29.54
N THR A 138 19.98 -22.55 -28.60
CA THR A 138 20.12 -22.23 -27.19
C THR A 138 20.66 -20.83 -26.87
N LEU A 139 20.30 -20.39 -25.66
CA LEU A 139 21.10 -19.70 -24.64
C LEU A 139 21.44 -18.20 -24.74
N THR A 140 21.19 -17.57 -23.57
CA THR A 140 21.87 -16.42 -22.94
C THR A 140 21.62 -15.01 -23.48
N LYS A 141 20.97 -14.17 -22.65
CA LYS A 141 21.69 -13.15 -21.87
C LYS A 141 20.77 -12.37 -20.92
N ASN A 142 21.15 -12.41 -19.64
CA ASN A 142 21.12 -11.24 -18.77
C ASN A 142 21.48 -9.98 -19.55
N ARG A 143 20.62 -8.95 -19.51
CA ARG A 143 21.04 -7.55 -19.39
C ARG A 143 19.82 -6.66 -19.15
N LYS A 144 19.86 -6.01 -17.98
CA LYS A 144 19.26 -4.69 -17.74
C LYS A 144 19.47 -3.80 -18.99
N LYS A 145 18.38 -3.25 -19.51
CA LYS A 145 18.30 -2.04 -20.33
C LYS A 145 17.00 -1.37 -19.85
N VAL A 146 17.01 -0.26 -19.11
CA VAL A 146 17.54 1.07 -19.49
C VAL A 146 17.18 1.34 -20.95
N SER A 147 15.98 1.89 -21.13
CA SER A 147 15.52 2.48 -22.38
C SER A 147 15.87 3.98 -22.39
N ASN A 148 16.99 4.28 -23.01
CA ASN A 148 17.27 5.44 -23.85
C ASN A 148 18.06 4.83 -25.03
N SER A 149 17.84 5.10 -26.30
CA SER A 149 17.37 6.30 -26.97
C SER A 149 16.99 5.97 -28.42
N LEU A 150 16.22 6.88 -29.00
CA LEU A 150 15.65 6.86 -30.35
C LEU A 150 16.68 6.83 -31.50
N THR A 151 16.15 6.39 -32.63
CA THR A 151 16.68 6.25 -33.98
C THR A 151 17.02 7.58 -34.67
N GLU A 152 18.17 7.63 -35.33
CA GLU A 152 18.49 8.61 -36.39
C GLU A 152 18.25 7.98 -37.78
N LYS A 153 17.52 8.70 -38.65
CA LYS A 153 17.78 8.75 -40.10
C LYS A 153 17.47 10.16 -40.61
N ASP A 154 18.43 10.68 -41.36
CA ASP A 154 18.53 12.01 -41.97
C ASP A 154 17.49 12.31 -43.05
N GLN A 155 17.10 13.59 -43.21
CA GLN A 155 17.45 14.42 -44.39
C GLN A 155 16.90 15.87 -44.36
N LYS A 156 17.86 16.81 -44.48
CA LYS A 156 17.90 18.11 -45.22
C LYS A 156 16.85 19.26 -45.08
N VAL A 157 17.32 20.32 -44.39
CA VAL A 157 17.48 21.76 -44.78
C VAL A 157 16.29 22.60 -45.30
N SER A 158 15.90 23.67 -44.58
CA SER A 158 16.08 25.09 -44.99
C SER A 158 15.64 26.17 -43.94
N LYS A 159 16.57 27.10 -43.66
CA LYS A 159 16.50 28.58 -43.39
C LYS A 159 15.64 29.19 -42.22
N ILE A 160 16.30 29.45 -41.07
CA ILE A 160 16.66 30.74 -40.35
C ILE A 160 15.59 31.88 -40.22
N PRO A 161 15.57 32.80 -39.21
CA PRO A 161 16.33 32.97 -37.93
C PRO A 161 15.49 33.23 -36.66
N THR A 162 16.08 32.96 -35.47
CA THR A 162 15.78 33.74 -34.26
C THR A 162 17.07 34.12 -33.53
N THR A 163 17.07 35.36 -33.04
CA THR A 163 18.20 36.14 -32.54
C THR A 163 18.62 35.78 -31.12
N ASN A 164 19.95 35.71 -30.88
CA ASN A 164 20.75 36.33 -29.81
C ASN A 164 20.19 36.29 -28.36
N LYS A 165 20.88 35.90 -27.29
CA LYS A 165 22.30 35.80 -26.83
C LYS A 165 22.18 34.96 -25.52
N SER A 166 23.14 34.23 -24.95
CA SER A 166 24.58 34.34 -24.87
C SER A 166 25.14 33.00 -24.40
N SER A 167 26.20 32.55 -25.05
CA SER A 167 27.18 31.54 -24.62
C SER A 167 27.83 31.96 -23.28
N VAL A 168 28.50 31.12 -22.49
CA VAL A 168 29.76 30.46 -22.80
C VAL A 168 30.02 29.25 -21.88
N SER A 169 30.75 28.33 -22.48
CA SER A 169 31.25 27.00 -22.13
C SER A 169 32.16 26.84 -20.91
N LYS A 170 32.17 25.58 -20.46
CA LYS A 170 33.14 24.90 -19.59
C LYS A 170 34.55 24.93 -20.18
N THR A 171 35.57 25.09 -19.33
CA THR A 171 36.96 24.75 -19.65
C THR A 171 37.57 23.96 -18.50
N LEU A 172 38.14 22.79 -18.83
CA LEU A 172 38.99 21.98 -17.98
C LEU A 172 40.35 22.67 -17.76
N THR A 173 40.85 22.66 -16.54
CA THR A 173 42.17 23.18 -16.19
C THR A 173 43.21 22.07 -16.29
N PHE A 174 44.20 22.25 -17.19
CA PHE A 174 45.37 21.39 -17.30
C PHE A 174 46.34 21.58 -16.12
N ILE A 175 46.97 20.48 -15.73
CA ILE A 175 48.04 20.38 -14.74
C ILE A 175 49.29 21.13 -15.23
N SER A 176 49.98 21.77 -14.28
CA SER A 176 51.26 22.51 -14.38
C SER A 176 51.20 23.99 -14.78
N LYS A 177 50.96 24.86 -13.79
CA LYS A 177 51.58 26.19 -13.66
C LYS A 177 51.34 26.76 -12.25
N THR A 178 52.39 27.36 -11.70
CA THR A 178 52.46 27.99 -10.37
C THR A 178 51.65 29.29 -10.36
N VAL A 179 50.77 29.46 -9.36
CA VAL A 179 49.99 30.70 -9.19
C VAL A 179 50.72 31.64 -8.23
N SER A 180 50.92 32.89 -8.66
CA SER A 180 51.46 33.98 -7.85
C SER A 180 50.46 34.40 -6.76
N LYS A 181 50.97 34.54 -5.53
CA LYS A 181 50.20 34.93 -4.34
C LYS A 181 49.93 36.43 -4.36
N THR A 182 48.70 36.85 -4.66
CA THR A 182 48.12 38.08 -4.08
C THR A 182 46.60 38.13 -4.36
N LEU A 183 45.81 37.94 -3.31
CA LEU A 183 44.55 38.66 -3.16
C LEU A 183 44.43 39.08 -1.68
N THR A 184 44.54 40.38 -1.45
CA THR A 184 44.41 41.05 -0.15
C THR A 184 42.96 41.05 0.31
N MET A 185 42.66 40.38 1.41
CA MET A 185 41.45 40.64 2.20
C MET A 185 41.84 41.43 3.45
N LYS A 186 41.33 42.65 3.56
CA LYS A 186 41.52 43.56 4.69
C LYS A 186 40.80 42.97 5.91
N LEU A 187 41.53 42.26 6.77
CA LEU A 187 41.06 41.77 8.05
C LEU A 187 40.99 42.92 9.06
N VAL A 188 39.81 43.18 9.61
CA VAL A 188 39.63 44.05 10.77
C VAL A 188 40.20 43.33 11.99
N LYS A 189 41.29 43.88 12.53
CA LYS A 189 41.94 43.41 13.76
C LYS A 189 41.12 43.87 14.96
N TYR A 190 40.50 42.94 15.68
CA TYR A 190 40.18 43.15 17.09
C TYR A 190 41.43 42.78 17.88
N GLN A 191 41.96 43.73 18.64
CA GLN A 191 43.14 43.55 19.47
C GLN A 191 42.67 43.31 20.92
N PRO A 192 42.97 42.16 21.55
CA PRO A 192 42.67 41.94 22.96
C PRO A 192 43.50 42.89 23.83
N SER A 193 42.90 43.35 24.94
CA SER A 193 43.58 44.15 25.96
C SER A 193 44.70 43.36 26.62
N ASP A 194 45.85 44.00 26.80
CA ASP A 194 47.10 43.41 27.28
C ASP A 194 47.16 43.46 28.82
N ASP A 195 46.82 42.34 29.46
CA ASP A 195 46.94 42.18 30.90
C ASP A 195 48.39 41.74 31.20
N GLY A 196 49.27 42.72 31.41
CA GLY A 196 50.72 42.59 31.46
C GLY A 196 51.30 41.58 32.46
N LYS A 197 51.30 40.30 32.09
CA LYS A 197 52.18 39.25 32.67
C LYS A 197 52.82 38.43 31.56
N SER A 198 54.00 38.87 31.11
CA SER A 198 54.84 38.13 30.18
C SER A 198 55.51 36.95 30.89
N ILE A 199 55.04 35.74 30.58
CA ILE A 199 55.72 34.49 30.92
C ILE A 199 56.76 34.20 29.82
N VAL A 200 58.04 34.30 30.16
CA VAL A 200 59.15 33.90 29.28
C VAL A 200 59.35 32.40 29.39
N ILE A 201 59.08 31.65 28.31
CA ILE A 201 59.39 30.21 28.20
C ILE A 201 60.16 29.98 26.89
N SER A 202 61.26 29.23 26.99
CA SER A 202 62.34 29.14 26.02
C SER A 202 62.20 28.05 24.94
N ASP A 203 61.11 27.28 24.88
CA ASP A 203 60.98 26.18 23.90
C ASP A 203 59.79 26.36 22.93
N SER A 204 60.14 26.80 21.72
CA SER A 204 59.24 26.97 20.57
C SER A 204 58.53 25.67 20.14
N SER A 205 59.15 24.51 20.35
CA SER A 205 58.58 23.19 19.99
C SER A 205 57.42 22.79 20.92
N SER A 206 57.56 23.09 22.21
CA SER A 206 56.54 22.83 23.23
C SER A 206 55.30 23.70 23.01
N LEU A 207 55.48 24.96 22.58
CA LEU A 207 54.38 25.87 22.27
C LEU A 207 53.53 25.40 21.08
N LYS A 208 54.15 24.90 20.00
CA LYS A 208 53.39 24.36 18.86
C LYS A 208 52.57 23.13 19.25
N THR A 209 53.13 22.28 20.10
CA THR A 209 52.47 21.07 20.57
C THR A 209 51.31 21.44 21.50
N LEU A 210 51.53 22.36 22.45
CA LEU A 210 50.50 22.86 23.37
C LEU A 210 49.38 23.63 22.66
N LEU A 211 49.71 24.51 21.70
CA LEU A 211 48.71 25.20 20.87
C LEU A 211 47.92 24.20 20.04
N LYS A 212 48.56 23.20 19.43
CA LYS A 212 47.85 22.16 18.66
C LYS A 212 46.94 21.33 19.57
N THR A 213 47.37 21.00 20.79
CA THR A 213 46.52 20.29 21.76
C THR A 213 45.37 21.12 22.31
N LEU A 214 45.57 22.43 22.54
CA LEU A 214 44.52 23.37 22.98
C LEU A 214 43.51 23.60 21.85
N ILE A 215 43.97 23.85 20.62
CA ILE A 215 43.11 23.99 19.43
C ILE A 215 42.32 22.71 19.17
N ILE A 216 42.93 21.52 19.31
CA ILE A 216 42.22 20.23 19.14
C ILE A 216 41.20 20.01 20.26
N LYS A 217 41.49 20.41 21.50
CA LYS A 217 40.52 20.35 22.62
C LYS A 217 39.34 21.29 22.40
N ASP A 218 39.59 22.56 22.06
CA ASP A 218 38.53 23.54 21.79
C ASP A 218 37.64 23.14 20.61
N ILE A 219 38.22 22.60 19.52
CA ILE A 219 37.43 22.11 18.37
C ILE A 219 36.58 20.89 18.75
N LYS A 220 37.08 20.00 19.62
CA LYS A 220 36.37 18.78 20.05
C LYS A 220 35.30 19.07 21.10
N GLU A 221 35.55 19.98 22.05
CA GLU A 221 34.56 20.43 23.04
C GLU A 221 33.46 21.27 22.38
N CYS A 222 33.78 22.26 21.53
CA CYS A 222 32.76 23.06 20.84
C CYS A 222 31.87 22.24 19.89
N SER A 223 32.38 21.17 19.28
CA SER A 223 31.59 20.30 18.39
C SER A 223 30.71 19.30 19.15
N SER A 224 31.13 18.85 20.33
CA SER A 224 30.38 17.90 21.16
C SER A 224 29.25 18.62 21.92
N SER A 225 29.56 19.76 22.56
CA SER A 225 28.57 20.56 23.29
C SER A 225 27.44 21.09 22.39
N ASN A 226 27.73 21.38 21.12
CA ASN A 226 26.71 21.85 20.18
C ASN A 226 25.78 20.70 19.74
N ARG A 227 26.35 19.51 19.47
CA ARG A 227 25.57 18.32 19.06
C ARG A 227 24.63 17.86 20.18
N ASP A 228 25.08 17.92 21.42
CA ASP A 228 24.29 17.53 22.60
C ASP A 228 23.14 18.52 22.85
N ASN A 229 23.35 19.82 22.59
CA ASN A 229 22.30 20.83 22.68
C ASN A 229 21.19 20.65 21.63
N TYR A 230 21.55 20.34 20.38
CA TYR A 230 20.57 20.08 19.31
C TYR A 230 19.79 18.79 19.55
N PHE A 231 20.43 17.74 20.05
CA PHE A 231 19.74 16.51 20.42
C PHE A 231 18.80 16.73 21.61
N ALA A 232 19.22 17.48 22.62
CA ALA A 232 18.37 17.87 23.75
C ALA A 232 17.12 18.63 23.29
N GLU A 233 17.23 19.49 22.27
CA GLU A 233 16.08 20.18 21.69
C GLU A 233 15.08 19.20 21.03
N VAL A 234 15.58 18.24 20.24
CA VAL A 234 14.76 17.19 19.61
C VAL A 234 14.05 16.36 20.68
N MET A 235 14.77 15.95 21.72
CA MET A 235 14.21 15.15 22.81
C MET A 235 13.17 15.91 23.62
N LYS A 236 13.41 17.19 23.92
CA LYS A 236 12.45 18.06 24.59
C LYS A 236 11.18 18.23 23.75
N PHE A 237 11.31 18.39 22.43
CA PHE A 237 10.16 18.48 21.53
C PHE A 237 9.32 17.20 21.55
N TYR A 238 9.98 16.04 21.50
CA TYR A 238 9.35 14.73 21.57
C TYR A 238 8.54 14.53 22.87
N GLN A 239 9.15 14.84 24.03
CA GLN A 239 8.49 14.77 25.33
C GLN A 239 7.24 15.65 25.43
N GLN A 240 7.32 16.88 24.93
CA GLN A 240 6.22 17.84 25.05
C GLN A 240 5.04 17.56 24.12
N ASN A 241 5.31 17.08 22.89
CA ASN A 241 4.29 16.99 21.84
C ASN A 241 3.84 15.56 21.53
N LEU A 242 4.75 14.59 21.58
CA LEU A 242 4.51 13.24 21.09
C LEU A 242 4.31 12.22 22.22
N GLN A 243 4.67 12.55 23.46
CA GLN A 243 4.56 11.68 24.65
C GLN A 243 3.42 12.03 25.62
N LYS A 244 2.53 12.97 25.27
CA LYS A 244 1.55 13.56 26.21
C LYS A 244 0.66 12.54 26.96
N ASN A 245 0.52 11.29 26.46
CA ASN A 245 -0.24 10.20 27.09
C ASN A 245 0.50 8.84 27.14
N VAL A 246 1.81 8.78 26.87
CA VAL A 246 2.57 7.51 26.73
C VAL A 246 3.69 7.45 27.77
N SER A 247 3.81 6.32 28.47
CA SER A 247 4.89 6.06 29.43
C SER A 247 6.27 6.22 28.76
N GLU A 248 7.20 6.81 29.49
CA GLU A 248 8.58 7.02 29.06
C GLU A 248 9.24 5.67 28.75
N SER A 249 9.46 5.38 27.47
CA SER A 249 10.06 4.12 27.03
C SER A 249 11.49 4.39 26.59
N THR A 250 12.45 3.80 27.30
CA THR A 250 13.89 3.82 26.99
C THR A 250 14.17 3.44 25.53
N PHE A 251 13.39 2.51 24.98
CA PHE A 251 13.47 2.09 23.59
C PHE A 251 13.22 3.23 22.59
N ASN A 252 12.29 4.15 22.89
CA ASN A 252 12.03 5.28 22.00
C ASN A 252 13.19 6.28 22.00
N TYR A 253 13.95 6.41 23.10
CA TYR A 253 15.14 7.26 23.15
C TYR A 253 16.24 6.71 22.24
N GLU A 254 16.54 5.42 22.34
CA GLU A 254 17.54 4.75 21.49
C GLU A 254 17.20 4.90 20.00
N LEU A 255 15.91 4.78 19.66
CA LEU A 255 15.45 4.91 18.29
C LEU A 255 15.59 6.35 17.75
N ILE A 256 15.27 7.35 18.58
CA ILE A 256 15.45 8.77 18.22
C ILE A 256 16.94 9.11 18.10
N GLU A 257 17.80 8.55 18.94
CA GLU A 257 19.25 8.68 18.85
C GLU A 257 19.80 8.08 17.54
N GLN A 258 19.32 6.88 17.18
CA GLN A 258 19.67 6.25 15.91
C GLN A 258 19.27 7.12 14.72
N TRP A 259 18.03 7.61 14.68
CA TRP A 259 17.57 8.47 13.59
C TRP A 259 18.27 9.82 13.56
N TYR A 260 18.68 10.36 14.71
CA TYR A 260 19.46 11.58 14.76
C TYR A 260 20.84 11.39 14.11
N GLY A 261 21.46 10.21 14.31
CA GLY A 261 22.70 9.84 13.63
C GLY A 261 22.53 9.61 12.13
N GLU A 262 21.42 9.01 11.71
CA GLU A 262 21.18 8.63 10.30
C GLU A 262 20.67 9.79 9.43
N PHE A 263 19.71 10.57 9.93
CA PHE A 263 19.02 11.62 9.17
C PHE A 263 19.46 13.04 9.54
N GLY A 264 20.09 13.21 10.70
CA GLY A 264 20.50 14.52 11.22
C GLY A 264 19.36 15.31 11.87
N TYR A 265 19.74 16.39 12.56
CA TYR A 265 18.86 17.27 13.33
C TYR A 265 17.68 17.83 12.50
N ASP A 266 17.99 18.41 11.33
CA ASP A 266 17.00 19.16 10.55
C ASP A 266 15.86 18.29 10.04
N LEU A 267 16.16 17.10 9.51
CA LEU A 267 15.16 16.17 8.99
C LEU A 267 14.35 15.55 10.13
N LEU A 268 15.01 15.11 11.21
CA LEU A 268 14.33 14.49 12.34
C LEU A 268 13.35 15.47 13.01
N LEU A 269 13.79 16.71 13.26
CA LEU A 269 12.93 17.74 13.84
C LEU A 269 11.77 18.10 12.92
N ALA A 270 12.00 18.18 11.60
CA ALA A 270 10.94 18.43 10.63
C ALA A 270 9.90 17.29 10.59
N ALA A 271 10.34 16.04 10.63
CA ALA A 271 9.46 14.88 10.71
C ALA A 271 8.63 14.89 12.00
N MET A 272 9.25 15.17 13.15
CA MET A 272 8.54 15.29 14.43
C MET A 272 7.50 16.42 14.43
N LYS A 273 7.82 17.58 13.87
CA LYS A 273 6.86 18.69 13.71
C LYS A 273 5.68 18.30 12.82
N LEU A 274 5.92 17.51 11.78
CA LEU A 274 4.87 16.99 10.91
C LEU A 274 3.95 16.01 11.65
N SER A 275 4.53 15.13 12.48
CA SER A 275 3.79 14.21 13.35
C SER A 275 2.91 14.93 14.36
N ALA A 276 3.46 15.94 15.03
CA ALA A 276 2.72 16.76 16.00
C ALA A 276 1.55 17.50 15.34
N LYS A 277 1.76 18.03 14.12
CA LYS A 277 0.70 18.69 13.35
C LYS A 277 -0.43 17.73 12.94
N ALA A 278 -0.13 16.44 12.79
CA ALA A 278 -1.13 15.41 12.53
C ALA A 278 -1.79 14.86 13.81
N GLU A 279 -1.45 15.42 14.99
CA GLU A 279 -1.93 15.00 16.31
C GLU A 279 -1.63 13.51 16.62
N VAL A 280 -0.62 12.93 15.97
CA VAL A 280 -0.23 11.54 16.17
C VAL A 280 0.77 11.43 17.32
N GLN A 281 0.56 10.45 18.19
CA GLN A 281 1.42 10.18 19.34
C GLN A 281 2.47 9.09 19.03
N GLY A 282 3.63 9.19 19.68
CA GLY A 282 4.72 8.20 19.56
C GLY A 282 5.59 8.32 18.30
N VAL A 283 6.55 7.40 18.20
CA VAL A 283 7.64 7.44 17.20
C VAL A 283 7.31 6.76 15.86
N LYS A 284 6.30 5.88 15.80
CA LYS A 284 5.96 5.11 14.57
C LYS A 284 5.61 5.99 13.36
N PHE A 285 4.93 7.11 13.60
CA PHE A 285 4.59 8.03 12.52
C PHE A 285 5.80 8.84 12.07
N VAL A 286 6.68 9.22 13.00
CA VAL A 286 7.97 9.86 12.70
C VAL A 286 8.82 8.92 11.82
N GLU A 287 8.93 7.65 12.20
CA GLU A 287 9.61 6.59 11.45
C GLU A 287 9.09 6.50 10.01
N SER A 288 7.77 6.44 9.85
CA SER A 288 7.11 6.33 8.55
C SER A 288 7.41 7.54 7.66
N VAL A 289 7.46 8.74 8.23
CA VAL A 289 7.81 9.97 7.50
C VAL A 289 9.27 9.93 7.06
N LEU A 290 10.18 9.58 7.96
CA LEU A 290 11.61 9.51 7.69
C LEU A 290 11.95 8.47 6.62
N PHE A 291 11.40 7.26 6.71
CA PHE A 291 11.61 6.23 5.70
C PHE A 291 11.04 6.61 4.34
N ASN A 292 9.85 7.22 4.29
CA ASN A 292 9.29 7.69 3.03
C ASN A 292 10.14 8.81 2.39
N TRP A 293 10.74 9.68 3.21
CA TRP A 293 11.73 10.66 2.75
C TRP A 293 13.02 9.98 2.25
N GLN A 294 13.49 8.95 2.94
CA GLN A 294 14.65 8.15 2.51
C GLN A 294 14.42 7.48 1.16
N GLU A 295 13.27 6.84 0.97
CA GLU A 295 12.87 6.19 -0.29
C GLU A 295 12.74 7.21 -1.44
N ALA A 296 12.25 8.40 -1.13
CA ALA A 296 12.16 9.50 -2.08
C ALA A 296 13.51 10.20 -2.36
N GLY A 297 14.58 9.82 -1.65
CA GLY A 297 15.91 10.40 -1.81
C GLY A 297 16.05 11.82 -1.25
N VAL A 298 15.20 12.21 -0.30
CA VAL A 298 15.23 13.52 0.36
C VAL A 298 16.41 13.57 1.33
N LYS A 299 17.33 14.53 1.13
CA LYS A 299 18.53 14.68 1.98
C LYS A 299 18.63 16.03 2.68
N THR A 300 17.94 17.05 2.18
CA THR A 300 17.97 18.39 2.75
C THR A 300 16.60 18.81 3.27
N LEU A 301 16.59 19.82 4.15
CA LEU A 301 15.35 20.40 4.69
C LEU A 301 14.46 20.97 3.57
N ASP A 302 15.07 21.55 2.54
CA ASP A 302 14.31 22.11 1.41
C ASP A 302 13.72 21.02 0.52
N ASP A 303 14.42 19.90 0.34
CA ASP A 303 13.87 18.72 -0.35
C ASP A 303 12.65 18.16 0.39
N ALA A 304 12.70 18.11 1.73
CA ALA A 304 11.58 17.63 2.54
C ALA A 304 10.35 18.53 2.40
N ARG A 305 10.54 19.84 2.34
CA ARG A 305 9.47 20.83 2.10
C ARG A 305 8.85 20.67 0.70
N LEU A 306 9.69 20.48 -0.32
CA LEU A 306 9.22 20.24 -1.69
C LEU A 306 8.43 18.93 -1.76
N TYR A 307 8.94 17.88 -1.15
CA TYR A 307 8.28 16.58 -1.07
C TYR A 307 6.92 16.69 -0.37
N GLU A 308 6.82 17.40 0.75
CA GLU A 308 5.57 17.57 1.47
C GLU A 308 4.52 18.35 0.64
N LYS A 309 4.94 19.37 -0.12
CA LYS A 309 4.08 20.10 -1.05
C LYS A 309 3.54 19.18 -2.15
N GLN A 310 4.43 18.42 -2.80
CA GLN A 310 4.04 17.45 -3.82
C GLN A 310 3.09 16.38 -3.26
N PHE A 311 3.39 15.85 -2.08
CA PHE A 311 2.58 14.84 -1.42
C PHE A 311 1.17 15.35 -1.09
N LYS A 312 1.05 16.61 -0.64
CA LYS A 312 -0.25 17.29 -0.43
C LYS A 312 -1.01 17.47 -1.75
N GLU A 313 -0.35 17.85 -2.83
CA GLU A 313 -0.98 17.95 -4.14
C GLU A 313 -1.48 16.61 -4.67
N ILE A 314 -0.68 15.54 -4.53
CA ILE A 314 -1.07 14.18 -4.92
C ILE A 314 -2.30 13.74 -4.13
N ARG A 315 -2.34 13.99 -2.80
CA ARG A 315 -3.51 13.70 -1.97
C ARG A 315 -4.74 14.46 -2.46
N LYS A 316 -4.65 15.78 -2.68
CA LYS A 316 -5.76 16.59 -3.21
C LYS A 316 -6.28 16.08 -4.55
N ARG A 317 -5.37 15.72 -5.48
CA ARG A 317 -5.74 15.17 -6.79
C ARG A 317 -6.46 13.81 -6.67
N ARG A 318 -6.07 12.96 -5.71
CA ARG A 318 -6.75 11.69 -5.43
C ARG A 318 -8.14 11.88 -4.81
N THR A 319 -8.32 12.86 -3.93
CA THR A 319 -9.63 13.15 -3.32
C THR A 319 -10.58 13.85 -4.29
N TYR A 320 -10.05 14.61 -5.26
CA TYR A 320 -10.82 15.30 -6.30
C TYR A 320 -11.12 14.43 -7.54
N GLN A 321 -10.65 13.17 -7.60
CA GLN A 321 -11.17 12.25 -8.62
C GLN A 321 -12.64 11.98 -8.29
N PRO A 322 -13.62 12.39 -9.13
CA PRO A 322 -14.98 11.90 -8.97
C PRO A 322 -14.89 10.38 -9.03
N LYS A 323 -15.56 9.69 -8.10
CA LYS A 323 -15.71 8.23 -8.18
C LYS A 323 -16.30 7.93 -9.56
N ASN A 324 -15.46 7.46 -10.47
CA ASN A 324 -15.87 7.11 -11.81
C ASN A 324 -16.63 5.79 -11.68
N TYR A 325 -17.91 5.88 -11.29
CA TYR A 325 -18.89 4.81 -11.43
C TYR A 325 -19.18 4.65 -12.92
N GLY A 326 -18.18 4.16 -13.65
CA GLY A 326 -18.18 4.09 -15.10
C GLY A 326 -17.67 2.73 -15.56
N SER A 327 -18.64 1.82 -15.74
CA SER A 327 -18.65 0.85 -16.84
C SER A 327 -17.47 -0.12 -16.93
N ASN A 328 -17.54 -1.27 -16.25
CA ASN A 328 -17.10 -2.58 -16.78
C ASN A 328 -17.41 -3.77 -15.83
N LYS A 329 -18.58 -3.77 -15.18
CA LYS A 329 -19.24 -5.01 -14.77
C LYS A 329 -20.57 -5.04 -15.51
N LYS A 330 -20.60 -5.69 -16.67
CA LYS A 330 -21.87 -6.21 -17.16
C LYS A 330 -22.21 -7.30 -16.14
N ASP A 331 -23.19 -7.06 -15.28
CA ASP A 331 -23.79 -8.14 -14.53
C ASP A 331 -24.18 -9.19 -15.58
N ILE A 332 -23.58 -10.38 -15.50
CA ILE A 332 -24.02 -11.53 -16.31
C ILE A 332 -25.44 -11.81 -15.81
N THR A 333 -26.37 -11.09 -16.40
CA THR A 333 -27.79 -11.34 -16.27
C THR A 333 -28.02 -12.51 -17.20
N PRO A 334 -28.35 -13.70 -16.67
CA PRO A 334 -28.49 -14.87 -17.50
C PRO A 334 -29.50 -14.62 -18.63
N ASP A 335 -29.20 -15.10 -19.85
CA ASP A 335 -30.02 -14.85 -21.04
C ASP A 335 -31.50 -15.26 -20.85
N TRP A 336 -31.75 -16.27 -19.99
CA TRP A 336 -33.11 -16.69 -19.64
C TRP A 336 -33.91 -15.59 -18.92
N TYR A 337 -33.27 -14.77 -18.09
CA TYR A 337 -33.92 -13.72 -17.30
C TYR A 337 -34.32 -12.52 -18.17
N ILE A 338 -33.47 -12.15 -19.13
CA ILE A 338 -33.76 -11.11 -20.12
C ILE A 338 -34.94 -11.55 -20.99
N LYS A 339 -34.90 -12.78 -21.51
CA LYS A 339 -35.95 -13.34 -22.36
C LYS A 339 -37.31 -13.42 -21.65
N GLN A 340 -37.32 -13.82 -20.38
CA GLN A 340 -38.55 -13.88 -19.58
C GLN A 340 -39.16 -12.49 -19.36
N LYS A 341 -38.34 -11.48 -19.09
CA LYS A 341 -38.80 -10.10 -18.88
C LYS A 341 -39.33 -9.47 -20.17
N GLU A 342 -38.71 -9.77 -21.30
CA GLU A 342 -39.22 -9.36 -22.63
C GLU A 342 -40.56 -10.03 -22.96
N GLU A 343 -40.70 -11.31 -22.63
CA GLU A 343 -41.94 -12.06 -22.86
C GLU A 343 -43.09 -11.56 -21.96
N GLN A 344 -42.79 -11.19 -20.70
CA GLN A 344 -43.75 -10.53 -19.81
C GLN A 344 -44.22 -9.17 -20.36
N ARG A 345 -43.28 -8.35 -20.88
CA ARG A 345 -43.63 -7.04 -21.49
C ARG A 345 -44.48 -7.20 -22.74
N LYS A 346 -44.18 -8.18 -23.61
CA LYS A 346 -45.00 -8.48 -24.79
C LYS A 346 -46.41 -8.90 -24.40
N LYS A 347 -46.57 -9.83 -23.44
CA LYS A 347 -47.88 -10.26 -22.94
C LYS A 347 -48.69 -9.11 -22.33
N GLU A 348 -48.03 -8.17 -21.65
CA GLU A 348 -48.71 -7.00 -21.09
C GLU A 348 -49.15 -6.01 -22.19
N GLN A 349 -48.33 -5.79 -23.22
CA GLN A 349 -48.69 -4.96 -24.37
C GLN A 349 -49.84 -5.58 -25.19
N GLU A 350 -49.82 -6.88 -25.41
CA GLU A 350 -50.90 -7.63 -26.08
C GLU A 350 -52.20 -7.55 -25.31
N ARG A 351 -52.17 -7.72 -23.97
CA ARG A 351 -53.36 -7.56 -23.11
C ARG A 351 -53.93 -6.14 -23.15
N LYS A 352 -53.07 -5.11 -23.11
CA LYS A 352 -53.51 -3.70 -23.21
C LYS A 352 -54.10 -3.39 -24.59
N GLY A 353 -53.51 -3.93 -25.67
CA GLY A 353 -54.04 -3.78 -27.03
C GLY A 353 -55.39 -4.48 -27.21
N GLN A 354 -55.57 -5.68 -26.65
CA GLN A 354 -56.85 -6.40 -26.68
C GLN A 354 -57.95 -5.68 -25.89
N GLN A 355 -57.63 -5.17 -24.70
CA GLN A 355 -58.58 -4.38 -23.90
C GLN A 355 -59.02 -3.10 -24.62
N SER A 356 -58.08 -2.37 -25.22
CA SER A 356 -58.40 -1.17 -26.02
C SER A 356 -59.30 -1.49 -27.22
N SER A 357 -59.03 -2.59 -27.92
CA SER A 357 -59.86 -3.01 -29.06
C SER A 357 -61.26 -3.48 -28.64
N GLU A 358 -61.38 -4.13 -27.49
CA GLU A 358 -62.67 -4.57 -26.95
C GLU A 358 -63.51 -3.39 -26.44
N GLU A 359 -62.87 -2.39 -25.83
CA GLU A 359 -63.50 -1.12 -25.46
C GLU A 359 -63.98 -0.32 -26.68
N GLU A 360 -63.19 -0.25 -27.75
CA GLU A 360 -63.61 0.38 -29.02
C GLU A 360 -64.82 -0.33 -29.63
N ARG A 361 -64.82 -1.67 -29.68
CA ARG A 361 -65.96 -2.47 -30.17
C ARG A 361 -67.23 -2.23 -29.35
N LYS A 362 -67.10 -2.16 -28.02
CA LYS A 362 -68.22 -1.83 -27.12
C LYS A 362 -68.79 -0.43 -27.41
N ARG A 363 -67.93 0.58 -27.54
CA ARG A 363 -68.38 1.95 -27.87
C ARG A 363 -69.11 2.01 -29.21
N THR A 364 -68.61 1.31 -30.23
CA THR A 364 -69.28 1.26 -31.53
C THR A 364 -70.64 0.55 -31.48
N ALA A 365 -70.78 -0.48 -30.65
CA ALA A 365 -72.06 -1.16 -30.45
C ALA A 365 -73.06 -0.27 -29.70
N GLU A 366 -72.63 0.40 -28.63
CA GLU A 366 -73.45 1.34 -27.85
C GLU A 366 -73.93 2.53 -28.71
N GLU A 367 -73.08 3.04 -29.60
CA GLU A 367 -73.47 4.11 -30.52
C GLU A 367 -74.49 3.65 -31.57
N ALA A 368 -74.34 2.43 -32.10
CA ALA A 368 -75.30 1.85 -33.03
C ALA A 368 -76.67 1.62 -32.37
N ASP A 369 -76.69 1.10 -31.14
CA ASP A 369 -77.92 0.89 -30.36
C ASP A 369 -78.61 2.23 -30.07
N ARG A 370 -77.85 3.28 -29.73
CA ARG A 370 -78.40 4.64 -29.52
C ARG A 370 -79.09 5.19 -30.77
N MET A 371 -78.47 5.04 -31.95
CA MET A 371 -79.07 5.49 -33.21
C MET A 371 -80.35 4.71 -33.56
N LEU A 372 -80.38 3.41 -33.25
CA LEU A 372 -81.57 2.58 -33.45
C LEU A 372 -82.73 3.06 -32.57
N GLU A 373 -82.47 3.35 -31.29
CA GLU A 373 -83.48 3.88 -30.37
C GLU A 373 -84.04 5.22 -30.84
N GLU A 374 -83.20 6.13 -31.34
CA GLU A 374 -83.63 7.41 -31.91
C GLU A 374 -84.51 7.21 -33.14
N TYR A 375 -84.15 6.28 -34.04
CA TYR A 375 -84.96 5.95 -35.22
C TYR A 375 -86.33 5.36 -34.84
N LEU A 376 -86.37 4.43 -33.88
CA LEU A 376 -87.63 3.85 -33.40
C LEU A 376 -88.54 4.89 -32.72
N LYS A 377 -87.97 5.87 -32.03
CA LYS A 377 -88.72 7.00 -31.46
C LYS A 377 -89.28 7.91 -32.55
N GLN A 378 -88.57 8.09 -33.67
CA GLN A 378 -89.06 8.88 -34.81
C GLN A 378 -90.15 8.16 -35.61
N GLN A 379 -90.22 6.83 -35.58
CA GLN A 379 -91.27 6.04 -36.26
C GLN A 379 -92.57 5.91 -35.44
N ASN A 380 -92.51 6.10 -34.12
CA ASN A 380 -93.65 6.00 -33.19
C ASN A 380 -94.31 7.35 -32.87
N ASN A 381 -93.85 8.44 -33.49
CA ASN A 381 -94.43 9.78 -33.46
C ASN A 381 -94.97 10.11 -34.85
#